data_AF-A0A924TS62-F1
#
_entry.id   AF-A0A924TS62-F1
#
_cell.length_a   1.000
_cell.length_b   1.000
_cell.length_c   1.000
_cell.angle_alpha   90.00
_cell.angle_beta   90.00
_cell.angle_gamma   90.00
#
_symmetry.space_group_name_H-M   'P 1'
#
loop_
_entity.id
_entity.type
_entity.pdbx_description
1 polymer ?
#
loop_
_entity_poly.entity_id
_entity_poly.type
_entity_poly.pdbx_seq_one_letter_code
_entity_poly.pdbx_strand_id
1 'polypeptide(L)'
;MAIAMRGIPVIMAGSSAHHRMSAHRPSSGADGPVAANWELPCRGRSRRNSASSSKTCDRSRARGQTEAAVLSARALPLPVAQADQRHGLKPPRAETATQADLPRFVKDGFGPRAGRPGKPGKKLTADADRVFSAHPIKSGDAFMDHRGVIVESRTAQLIGRASSATVGELLRTQARRVPLRIAVDDGVNQRSYGELDDRVNRLANGLAALGVVRGSRVTMLSENRGEYIEAVFAAAKLGAILCALNWRLTRDELAHCVALVEPVVMLVSPRFQQAHAASGGTSAATIMLGVDYESRLAAALPDEPPEVALPEDGLVILYTSGTTGMPKGALISHRAQLARMALSRIDFALEENDGFVAWAPLCHMVALDHALHVLGVAGKVMVVDGPGIARLGHLIATERQWWLVLIPGMIERLVEALRATAVVPLGIKMIGALPDLVPAALVGEASRLLRAPYLNSFGST
;
A
#
# COMPACT_ATOMS: atom_id res chain seq x y z
N MET A 1 -21.80 -33.39 -25.18
CA MET A 1 -23.15 -33.77 -24.71
C MET A 1 -23.62 -32.71 -23.73
N ALA A 2 -24.79 -32.10 -23.95
CA ALA A 2 -25.41 -31.22 -22.97
C ALA A 2 -26.26 -32.06 -21.99
N ILE A 3 -26.33 -31.64 -20.72
CA ILE A 3 -27.30 -32.16 -19.75
C ILE A 3 -28.07 -30.97 -19.20
N ALA A 4 -29.40 -31.05 -19.29
CA ALA A 4 -30.30 -29.92 -19.07
C ALA A 4 -30.67 -29.75 -17.59
N MET A 5 -30.87 -28.50 -17.17
CA MET A 5 -31.54 -28.17 -15.91
C MET A 5 -33.05 -28.42 -16.03
N ARG A 6 -33.67 -28.92 -14.96
CA ARG A 6 -35.11 -28.81 -14.70
C ARG A 6 -35.30 -28.03 -13.39
N GLY A 7 -36.15 -27.01 -13.40
CA GLY A 7 -36.45 -26.17 -12.23
C GLY A 7 -37.75 -26.59 -11.51
N ILE A 8 -38.42 -25.60 -10.88
CA ILE A 8 -39.72 -25.58 -10.16
C ILE A 8 -39.56 -25.44 -8.63
N PRO A 9 -40.29 -24.53 -7.93
CA PRO A 9 -40.86 -23.23 -8.36
C PRO A 9 -40.57 -22.06 -7.38
N VAL A 10 -40.98 -20.85 -7.77
CA VAL A 10 -41.09 -19.68 -6.87
C VAL A 10 -42.49 -19.64 -6.24
N ILE A 11 -42.59 -19.36 -4.94
CA ILE A 11 -43.86 -19.02 -4.27
C ILE A 11 -43.88 -17.53 -3.97
N MET A 12 -44.83 -16.81 -4.56
CA MET A 12 -45.19 -15.44 -4.21
C MET A 12 -46.54 -15.46 -3.51
N ALA A 13 -46.62 -14.85 -2.32
CA ALA A 13 -47.88 -14.55 -1.65
C ALA A 13 -48.03 -13.03 -1.59
N GLY A 14 -49.06 -12.50 -2.24
CA GLY A 14 -49.38 -11.07 -2.22
C GLY A 14 -50.39 -10.72 -1.13
N SER A 15 -50.41 -9.45 -0.73
CA SER A 15 -51.53 -8.83 -0.04
C SER A 15 -51.78 -7.44 -0.63
N SER A 16 -53.05 -7.07 -0.72
CA SER A 16 -53.58 -5.97 -1.53
C SER A 16 -53.83 -4.69 -0.73
N ALA A 17 -53.85 -3.53 -1.41
CA ALA A 17 -54.92 -2.53 -1.30
C ALA A 17 -54.79 -1.42 -2.36
N HIS A 18 -55.94 -0.91 -2.83
CA HIS A 18 -56.04 0.19 -3.80
C HIS A 18 -56.00 1.58 -3.14
N HIS A 19 -55.53 2.60 -3.88
CA HIS A 19 -56.34 3.81 -4.14
C HIS A 19 -56.03 4.47 -5.49
N ARG A 20 -56.98 5.25 -6.01
CA ARG A 20 -57.06 5.71 -7.41
C ARG A 20 -56.62 7.17 -7.61
N MET A 21 -56.08 7.43 -8.81
CA MET A 21 -56.28 8.58 -9.70
C MET A 21 -56.40 10.01 -9.14
N SER A 22 -55.58 10.90 -9.68
CA SER A 22 -56.07 12.07 -10.42
C SER A 22 -55.04 12.49 -11.48
N ALA A 23 -55.49 13.08 -12.59
CA ALA A 23 -54.65 13.46 -13.72
C ALA A 23 -55.03 14.86 -14.23
N HIS A 24 -54.04 15.67 -14.60
CA HIS A 24 -54.27 16.81 -15.50
C HIS A 24 -53.06 17.09 -16.42
N ARG A 25 -53.37 17.15 -17.73
CA ARG A 25 -52.65 17.83 -18.81
C ARG A 25 -53.70 18.62 -19.59
N PRO A 26 -53.34 19.76 -20.17
CA PRO A 26 -53.29 19.91 -21.65
C PRO A 26 -51.83 20.19 -22.09
N SER A 27 -51.29 19.67 -23.21
CA SER A 27 -51.42 20.12 -24.62
C SER A 27 -51.08 21.61 -24.85
N SER A 28 -50.35 22.03 -25.90
CA SER A 28 -50.01 21.45 -27.22
C SER A 28 -48.53 21.74 -27.59
N GLY A 29 -47.82 20.93 -28.40
CA GLY A 29 -47.69 21.05 -29.88
C GLY A 29 -46.52 22.00 -30.25
N ALA A 30 -45.73 21.90 -31.31
CA ALA A 30 -45.38 20.90 -32.34
C ALA A 30 -44.03 21.37 -32.97
N ASP A 31 -43.22 20.63 -33.74
CA ASP A 31 -43.25 19.25 -34.25
C ASP A 31 -41.79 18.74 -34.49
N GLY A 32 -41.56 17.66 -35.25
CA GLY A 32 -40.21 17.20 -35.69
C GLY A 32 -39.88 17.49 -37.17
N PRO A 33 -39.06 16.67 -37.87
CA PRO A 33 -38.06 15.69 -37.39
C PRO A 33 -36.77 15.60 -38.28
N VAL A 34 -35.94 14.55 -38.07
CA VAL A 34 -35.08 13.84 -39.07
C VAL A 34 -33.55 14.15 -39.20
N ALA A 35 -32.81 13.03 -39.20
CA ALA A 35 -31.51 12.69 -39.83
C ALA A 35 -30.14 13.10 -39.23
N ALA A 36 -29.35 12.05 -39.03
CA ALA A 36 -27.89 12.04 -39.01
C ALA A 36 -27.28 12.29 -40.40
N ASN A 37 -26.00 12.72 -40.45
CA ASN A 37 -24.96 11.81 -40.97
C ASN A 37 -23.51 12.23 -40.62
N TRP A 38 -22.61 11.26 -40.81
CA TRP A 38 -21.15 11.39 -40.91
C TRP A 38 -20.71 12.46 -41.93
N GLU A 39 -19.58 13.14 -41.69
CA GLU A 39 -18.47 13.20 -42.68
C GLU A 39 -17.15 13.82 -42.15
N LEU A 40 -16.05 13.12 -42.47
CA LEU A 40 -14.68 13.61 -42.67
C LEU A 40 -14.38 13.24 -44.15
N PRO A 41 -13.53 13.94 -44.94
CA PRO A 41 -12.16 14.26 -44.53
C PRO A 41 -11.50 15.50 -45.20
N CYS A 42 -10.22 15.78 -44.87
CA CYS A 42 -9.23 16.16 -45.88
C CYS A 42 -7.77 15.93 -45.44
N ARG A 43 -6.89 15.60 -46.39
CA ARG A 43 -5.44 15.40 -46.21
C ARG A 43 -4.66 16.47 -47.00
N GLY A 44 -3.50 16.91 -46.51
CA GLY A 44 -2.59 17.80 -47.26
C GLY A 44 -1.14 17.83 -46.74
N ARG A 45 -0.23 17.13 -47.43
CA ARG A 45 1.25 17.23 -47.35
C ARG A 45 1.72 18.26 -48.41
N SER A 46 2.91 18.90 -48.45
CA SER A 46 4.12 18.96 -47.60
C SER A 46 5.16 19.96 -48.19
N ARG A 47 6.30 20.19 -47.47
CA ARG A 47 7.64 20.69 -47.94
C ARG A 47 7.79 22.22 -48.19
N ARG A 48 8.67 22.92 -47.42
CA ARG A 48 10.13 23.24 -47.62
C ARG A 48 10.36 24.34 -48.69
N ASN A 49 11.02 25.49 -48.46
CA ASN A 49 12.38 25.73 -47.91
C ASN A 49 12.67 27.26 -47.73
N SER A 50 13.58 27.61 -46.80
CA SER A 50 14.60 28.73 -46.78
C SER A 50 14.50 29.96 -47.73
N ALA A 51 14.81 31.23 -47.41
CA ALA A 51 15.91 31.77 -46.57
C ALA A 51 15.90 33.32 -46.37
N SER A 52 16.48 33.82 -45.26
CA SER A 52 17.05 35.19 -45.05
C SER A 52 16.12 36.44 -45.11
N SER A 53 16.36 37.57 -44.42
CA SER A 53 17.61 38.12 -43.85
C SER A 53 17.44 39.05 -42.61
N SER A 54 18.48 39.08 -41.77
CA SER A 54 18.96 40.16 -40.85
C SER A 54 18.00 41.07 -40.04
N LYS A 55 18.19 41.09 -38.71
CA LYS A 55 18.85 42.23 -38.01
C LYS A 55 19.36 41.89 -36.59
N THR A 56 20.67 42.07 -36.43
CA THR A 56 21.51 42.32 -35.23
C THR A 56 20.88 42.51 -33.84
N CYS A 57 21.43 41.79 -32.84
CA CYS A 57 21.93 42.38 -31.59
C CYS A 57 23.14 41.56 -31.09
N ASP A 58 24.03 42.16 -30.30
CA ASP A 58 25.45 41.76 -30.17
C ASP A 58 25.87 41.43 -28.71
N ARG A 59 26.89 40.55 -28.55
CA ARG A 59 27.71 40.22 -27.36
C ARG A 59 26.98 39.81 -26.04
N SER A 60 27.48 38.86 -25.25
CA SER A 60 28.77 38.15 -25.24
C SER A 60 28.68 36.76 -24.58
N ARG A 61 29.34 35.75 -25.15
CA ARG A 61 29.71 34.49 -24.48
C ARG A 61 31.05 34.01 -25.02
N ALA A 62 32.05 33.87 -24.14
CA ALA A 62 33.34 33.27 -24.49
C ALA A 62 33.25 31.73 -24.51
N ARG A 63 34.04 31.09 -25.38
CA ARG A 63 34.25 29.63 -25.44
C ARG A 63 35.73 29.32 -25.15
N GLY A 64 35.95 28.23 -24.42
CA GLY A 64 37.11 27.34 -24.53
C GLY A 64 36.59 25.95 -24.13
N GLN A 65 36.54 24.94 -25.00
CA GLN A 65 37.67 24.09 -25.43
C GLN A 65 38.42 23.53 -24.21
N THR A 66 38.01 22.36 -23.71
CA THR A 66 38.42 21.01 -24.14
C THR A 66 39.86 20.66 -23.75
N GLU A 67 40.00 19.91 -22.66
CA GLU A 67 41.11 18.98 -22.48
C GLU A 67 40.62 17.77 -21.66
N ALA A 68 41.07 16.57 -22.03
CA ALA A 68 40.69 15.32 -21.39
C ALA A 68 41.79 14.89 -20.42
N ALA A 69 41.51 14.91 -19.11
CA ALA A 69 42.43 14.46 -18.09
C ALA A 69 42.04 13.06 -17.57
N VAL A 70 42.82 12.05 -17.94
CA VAL A 70 42.78 10.72 -17.31
C VAL A 70 43.39 10.85 -15.91
N LEU A 71 42.56 10.76 -14.86
CA LEU A 71 43.03 10.71 -13.48
C LEU A 71 42.86 9.31 -12.89
N SER A 72 43.98 8.60 -12.80
CA SER A 72 44.11 7.36 -12.05
C SER A 72 44.11 7.65 -10.55
N ALA A 73 42.99 7.41 -9.87
CA ALA A 73 42.93 7.48 -8.42
C ALA A 73 43.68 6.29 -7.81
N ARG A 74 44.90 6.54 -7.30
CA ARG A 74 45.65 5.56 -6.50
C ARG A 74 44.85 5.18 -5.24
N ALA A 75 44.75 3.88 -4.97
CA ALA A 75 44.22 3.40 -3.71
C ALA A 75 45.13 3.82 -2.55
N LEU A 76 44.57 4.50 -1.55
CA LEU A 76 45.18 4.69 -0.24
C LEU A 76 44.66 3.59 0.70
N PRO A 77 45.53 2.91 1.47
CA PRO A 77 45.10 1.84 2.36
C PRO A 77 44.32 2.39 3.55
N LEU A 78 43.17 1.78 3.87
CA LEU A 78 42.43 2.04 5.10
C LEU A 78 43.25 1.52 6.31
N PRO A 79 43.28 2.25 7.43
CA PRO A 79 43.99 1.80 8.62
C PRO A 79 43.31 0.57 9.24
N VAL A 80 44.09 -0.47 9.49
CA VAL A 80 43.65 -1.69 10.17
C VAL A 80 43.35 -1.35 11.63
N ALA A 81 42.09 -1.43 12.03
CA ALA A 81 41.71 -1.37 13.44
C ALA A 81 42.26 -2.60 14.17
N GLN A 82 43.05 -2.37 15.22
CA GLN A 82 43.63 -3.44 16.03
C GLN A 82 42.52 -4.18 16.80
N ALA A 83 42.54 -5.52 16.76
CA ALA A 83 41.65 -6.34 17.55
C ALA A 83 42.06 -6.30 19.03
N ASP A 84 41.20 -5.77 19.90
CA ASP A 84 41.39 -5.83 21.35
C ASP A 84 41.14 -7.27 21.84
N GLN A 85 42.18 -7.90 22.41
CA GLN A 85 42.07 -9.22 23.01
C GLN A 85 41.56 -9.10 24.46
N ARG A 86 40.30 -9.47 24.72
CA ARG A 86 39.85 -9.75 26.09
C ARG A 86 38.75 -10.82 26.14
N HIS A 87 39.04 -11.85 26.93
CA HIS A 87 38.17 -12.94 27.41
C HIS A 87 37.51 -13.85 26.37
N GLY A 88 38.09 -15.06 26.23
CA GLY A 88 37.59 -16.08 25.32
C GLY A 88 36.42 -16.90 25.88
N LEU A 89 35.41 -17.09 25.04
CA LEU A 89 34.52 -18.25 25.07
C LEU A 89 34.73 -19.02 23.76
N LYS A 90 35.04 -20.31 23.84
CA LYS A 90 35.17 -21.16 22.64
C LYS A 90 33.81 -21.30 21.96
N PRO A 91 33.71 -21.17 20.63
CA PRO A 91 32.52 -21.64 19.92
C PRO A 91 32.41 -23.17 20.06
N PRO A 92 31.19 -23.73 20.21
CA PRO A 92 31.00 -25.17 20.19
C PRO A 92 31.39 -25.74 18.81
N ARG A 93 31.94 -26.96 18.80
CA ARG A 93 32.26 -27.67 17.55
C ARG A 93 30.97 -27.97 16.78
N ALA A 94 31.02 -27.79 15.47
CA ALA A 94 29.99 -28.32 14.58
C ALA A 94 30.12 -29.85 14.52
N GLU A 95 29.22 -30.57 15.18
CA GLU A 95 29.07 -32.01 14.96
C GLU A 95 28.20 -32.24 13.73
N THR A 96 28.73 -33.01 12.78
CA THR A 96 28.00 -33.42 11.56
C THR A 96 26.95 -34.46 11.91
N ALA A 97 25.69 -34.05 12.04
CA ALA A 97 24.58 -34.97 12.24
C ALA A 97 24.43 -35.89 11.01
N THR A 98 24.71 -37.18 11.20
CA THR A 98 24.43 -38.23 10.21
C THR A 98 22.93 -38.54 10.15
N GLN A 99 22.49 -39.16 9.06
CA GLN A 99 21.07 -39.37 8.69
C GLN A 99 20.30 -40.40 9.57
N ALA A 100 20.72 -40.60 10.82
CA ALA A 100 20.15 -41.56 11.77
C ALA A 100 19.25 -40.92 12.85
N ASP A 101 19.40 -39.62 13.14
CA ASP A 101 18.82 -38.97 14.33
C ASP A 101 17.47 -38.25 14.10
N LEU A 102 16.71 -38.63 13.07
CA LEU A 102 15.33 -38.17 12.88
C LEU A 102 14.33 -39.20 13.44
N PRO A 103 13.42 -38.83 14.37
CA PRO A 103 12.44 -39.76 14.92
C PRO A 103 11.47 -40.25 13.84
N ARG A 104 11.46 -41.57 13.59
CA ARG A 104 10.55 -42.23 12.65
C ARG A 104 9.09 -42.15 13.11
N PHE A 105 8.32 -41.24 12.54
CA PHE A 105 6.86 -41.17 12.70
C PHE A 105 6.10 -41.43 11.38
N VAL A 106 6.28 -42.62 10.78
CA VAL A 106 5.26 -43.24 9.92
C VAL A 106 5.29 -44.76 10.10
N LYS A 107 4.38 -45.28 10.93
CA LYS A 107 3.80 -46.64 10.85
C LYS A 107 2.68 -46.72 11.88
N ASP A 108 1.49 -46.31 11.46
CA ASP A 108 0.19 -46.97 11.71
C ASP A 108 -0.92 -46.05 11.19
N GLY A 109 -1.74 -46.58 10.27
CA GLY A 109 -2.80 -45.81 9.63
C GLY A 109 -3.99 -45.65 10.57
N PHE A 110 -4.32 -44.41 10.94
CA PHE A 110 -5.52 -44.12 11.72
C PHE A 110 -6.75 -44.05 10.82
N GLY A 111 -7.57 -45.10 10.87
CA GLY A 111 -8.98 -45.04 10.49
C GLY A 111 -9.77 -44.09 11.41
N PRO A 112 -11.03 -43.76 11.05
CA PRO A 112 -11.77 -42.68 11.68
C PRO A 112 -12.18 -43.01 13.13
N ARG A 113 -11.49 -42.43 14.12
CA ARG A 113 -11.97 -42.38 15.50
C ARG A 113 -12.85 -41.15 15.70
N ALA A 114 -14.16 -41.37 15.72
CA ALA A 114 -15.14 -40.37 16.12
C ALA A 114 -15.01 -40.05 17.63
N GLY A 115 -14.30 -38.97 17.95
CA GLY A 115 -14.26 -38.36 19.28
C GLY A 115 -14.82 -36.94 19.22
N ARG A 116 -15.84 -36.64 20.04
CA ARG A 116 -16.39 -35.27 20.12
C ARG A 116 -15.30 -34.28 20.57
N PRO A 117 -15.15 -33.11 19.93
CA PRO A 117 -14.20 -32.10 20.41
C PRO A 117 -14.63 -31.61 21.80
N GLY A 118 -13.70 -31.66 22.75
CA GLY A 118 -13.88 -31.04 24.06
C GLY A 118 -14.00 -29.52 23.93
N LYS A 119 -14.88 -28.90 24.73
CA LYS A 119 -15.05 -27.44 24.73
C LYS A 119 -13.71 -26.76 25.07
N PRO A 120 -13.24 -25.76 24.31
CA PRO A 120 -12.06 -25.01 24.69
C PRO A 120 -12.28 -24.32 26.04
N GLY A 121 -11.27 -24.38 26.91
CA GLY A 121 -11.35 -23.81 28.25
C GLY A 121 -11.45 -22.28 28.19
N LYS A 122 -12.48 -21.71 28.83
CA LYS A 122 -12.81 -20.26 28.89
C LYS A 122 -11.69 -19.32 29.38
N LYS A 123 -10.51 -19.83 29.76
CA LYS A 123 -9.40 -19.01 30.29
C LYS A 123 -8.47 -18.47 29.21
N LEU A 124 -8.25 -19.19 28.09
CA LEU A 124 -7.25 -18.75 27.10
C LEU A 124 -7.72 -17.58 26.22
N THR A 125 -9.02 -17.43 26.02
CA THR A 125 -9.61 -16.32 25.23
C THR A 125 -9.77 -15.02 26.04
N ALA A 126 -9.75 -15.10 27.38
CA ALA A 126 -10.02 -13.95 28.25
C ALA A 126 -8.80 -13.04 28.46
N ASP A 127 -7.57 -13.54 28.32
CA ASP A 127 -6.36 -12.74 28.50
C ASP A 127 -5.95 -11.97 27.24
N ALA A 128 -6.29 -12.46 26.03
CA ALA A 128 -6.00 -11.74 24.78
C ALA A 128 -6.72 -10.37 24.71
N ASP A 129 -8.01 -10.35 25.06
CA ASP A 129 -8.80 -9.11 25.16
C ASP A 129 -8.27 -8.18 26.26
N ARG A 130 -7.59 -8.72 27.27
CA ARG A 130 -7.05 -7.96 28.42
C ARG A 130 -5.70 -7.29 28.14
N VAL A 131 -4.93 -7.82 27.19
CA VAL A 131 -3.68 -7.21 26.71
C VAL A 131 -3.94 -6.01 25.78
N PHE A 132 -5.11 -5.96 25.12
CA PHE A 132 -5.43 -4.95 24.11
C PHE A 132 -6.66 -4.08 24.38
N SER A 133 -7.36 -4.23 25.52
CA SER A 133 -8.47 -3.36 25.90
C SER A 133 -7.97 -2.02 26.46
N ALA A 134 -7.80 -1.05 25.57
CA ALA A 134 -7.47 0.32 25.92
C ALA A 134 -8.52 0.94 26.87
N HIS A 135 -8.18 1.05 28.15
CA HIS A 135 -8.77 2.09 28.98
C HIS A 135 -8.18 3.41 28.51
N PRO A 136 -8.98 4.45 28.20
CA PRO A 136 -8.45 5.76 27.84
C PRO A 136 -7.70 6.33 29.05
N ILE A 137 -6.37 6.33 28.99
CA ILE A 137 -5.51 6.87 30.04
C ILE A 137 -5.72 8.37 30.07
N LYS A 138 -6.48 8.84 31.06
CA LYS A 138 -6.65 10.28 31.31
C LYS A 138 -5.33 10.84 31.81
N SER A 139 -4.92 11.98 31.26
CA SER A 139 -3.73 12.70 31.71
C SER A 139 -3.95 13.29 33.10
N GLY A 140 -3.60 12.53 34.15
CA GLY A 140 -3.64 12.98 35.53
C GLY A 140 -3.70 11.86 36.58
N ASP A 141 -4.19 10.67 36.21
CA ASP A 141 -4.45 9.61 37.18
C ASP A 141 -3.19 8.83 37.57
N ALA A 142 -2.90 8.77 38.87
CA ALA A 142 -1.80 7.98 39.41
C ALA A 142 -2.08 6.48 39.27
N PHE A 143 -1.21 5.74 38.59
CA PHE A 143 -1.40 4.32 38.33
C PHE A 143 -0.92 3.50 39.53
N MET A 144 -1.79 2.67 40.12
CA MET A 144 -1.38 1.62 41.06
C MET A 144 -1.15 0.33 40.30
N ASP A 145 0.02 -0.30 40.48
CA ASP A 145 0.26 -1.64 39.95
C ASP A 145 -0.45 -2.73 40.79
N HIS A 146 -0.36 -3.98 40.35
CA HIS A 146 -0.91 -5.16 41.05
C HIS A 146 -0.28 -5.43 42.43
N ARG A 147 0.69 -4.63 42.86
CA ARG A 147 1.37 -4.69 44.17
C ARG A 147 1.10 -3.44 45.01
N GLY A 148 0.24 -2.52 44.54
CA GLY A 148 -0.10 -1.28 45.23
C GLY A 148 1.01 -0.22 45.19
N VAL A 149 1.99 -0.34 44.29
CA VAL A 149 3.00 0.70 44.10
C VAL A 149 2.40 1.81 43.25
N ILE A 150 2.42 3.05 43.77
CA ILE A 150 2.14 4.25 42.99
C ILE A 150 3.25 4.38 41.95
N VAL A 151 2.92 4.10 40.69
CA VAL A 151 3.81 4.28 39.57
C VAL A 151 3.98 5.79 39.36
N GLU A 152 5.17 6.30 39.67
CA GLU A 152 5.51 7.72 39.51
C GLU A 152 5.11 8.22 38.11
N SER A 153 4.67 9.48 38.04
CA SER A 153 4.08 10.10 36.85
C SER A 153 4.92 9.90 35.59
N ARG A 154 6.26 9.88 35.72
CA ARG A 154 7.20 9.63 34.62
C ARG A 154 7.02 8.26 33.95
N THR A 155 6.81 7.19 34.72
CA THR A 155 6.64 5.84 34.16
C THR A 155 5.26 5.68 33.53
N ALA A 156 4.22 6.25 34.14
CA ALA A 156 2.88 6.31 33.53
C ALA A 156 2.88 7.14 32.23
N GLN A 157 3.61 8.27 32.19
CA GLN A 157 3.81 9.07 30.97
C GLN A 157 4.61 8.33 29.89
N LEU A 158 5.65 7.56 30.26
CA LEU A 158 6.42 6.75 29.32
C LEU A 158 5.57 5.63 28.71
N ILE A 159 4.77 4.93 29.53
CA ILE A 159 3.82 3.92 29.06
C ILE A 159 2.76 4.57 28.16
N GLY A 160 2.18 5.70 28.56
CA GLY A 160 1.23 6.46 27.77
C GLY A 160 1.77 6.80 26.39
N ARG A 161 2.98 7.39 26.32
CA ARG A 161 3.65 7.72 25.04
C ARG A 161 4.00 6.51 24.19
N ALA A 162 4.47 5.42 24.81
CA ALA A 162 4.74 4.17 24.09
C ALA A 162 3.45 3.52 23.54
N SER A 163 2.33 3.69 24.24
CA SER A 163 1.02 3.20 23.81
C SER A 163 0.30 4.10 22.80
N SER A 164 0.71 5.37 22.66
CA SER A 164 0.05 6.37 21.81
C SER A 164 0.60 6.48 20.38
N ALA A 165 1.53 5.60 19.98
CA ALA A 165 2.22 5.69 18.70
C ALA A 165 1.26 5.64 17.49
N THR A 166 1.54 6.48 16.49
CA THR A 166 0.75 6.59 15.25
C THR A 166 1.58 6.28 14.01
N VAL A 167 0.90 6.00 12.89
CA VAL A 167 1.59 5.82 11.59
C VAL A 167 2.13 7.16 11.06
N GLY A 168 1.58 8.29 11.48
CA GLY A 168 2.12 9.62 11.18
C GLY A 168 3.45 9.90 11.91
N GLU A 169 3.52 9.57 13.20
CA GLU A 169 4.74 9.67 14.02
C GLU A 169 5.89 8.81 13.47
N LEU A 170 5.55 7.63 12.94
CA LEU A 170 6.50 6.70 12.35
C LEU A 170 7.23 7.30 11.14
N LEU A 171 6.54 7.99 10.22
CA LEU A 171 7.21 8.66 9.09
C LEU A 171 8.13 9.77 9.60
N ARG A 172 7.60 10.66 10.46
CA ARG A 172 8.36 11.75 11.11
C ARG A 172 9.65 11.22 11.74
N THR A 173 9.56 10.09 12.45
CA THR A 173 10.69 9.47 13.14
C THR A 173 11.76 9.01 12.15
N GLN A 174 11.38 8.34 11.06
CA GLN A 174 12.35 7.93 10.04
C GLN A 174 12.91 9.13 9.25
N ALA A 175 12.09 10.14 8.93
CA ALA A 175 12.52 11.39 8.30
C ALA A 175 13.58 12.13 9.10
N ARG A 176 13.44 12.19 10.44
CA ARG A 176 14.45 12.80 11.32
C ARG A 176 15.69 11.92 11.50
N ARG A 177 15.56 10.58 11.41
CA ARG A 177 16.66 9.62 11.63
C ARG A 177 17.54 9.38 10.38
N VAL A 178 16.93 9.32 9.19
CA VAL A 178 17.60 8.96 7.92
C VAL A 178 17.18 9.88 6.75
N PRO A 179 17.20 11.22 6.91
CA PRO A 179 16.56 12.17 5.98
C PRO A 179 16.98 11.99 4.51
N LEU A 180 18.25 11.69 4.25
CA LEU A 180 18.81 11.57 2.89
C LEU A 180 18.61 10.20 2.23
N ARG A 181 18.03 9.23 2.95
CA ARG A 181 17.84 7.87 2.44
C ARG A 181 16.61 7.79 1.55
N ILE A 182 16.70 7.12 0.39
CA ILE A 182 15.56 6.92 -0.51
C ILE A 182 14.47 6.06 0.16
N ALA A 183 13.29 6.64 0.31
CA ALA A 183 12.10 6.03 0.88
C ALA A 183 11.21 5.43 -0.21
N VAL A 184 10.93 6.20 -1.28
CA VAL A 184 10.00 5.82 -2.35
C VAL A 184 10.65 6.02 -3.72
N ASP A 185 10.44 5.06 -4.60
CA ASP A 185 10.88 5.05 -6.00
C ASP A 185 9.69 4.67 -6.90
N ASP A 186 9.09 5.66 -7.56
CA ASP A 186 7.97 5.43 -8.50
C ASP A 186 8.46 5.24 -9.95
N GLY A 187 9.77 5.27 -10.19
CA GLY A 187 10.42 5.06 -11.49
C GLY A 187 10.46 6.30 -12.38
N VAL A 188 9.76 7.38 -11.98
CA VAL A 188 9.91 8.72 -12.54
C VAL A 188 10.66 9.61 -11.56
N ASN A 189 10.35 9.46 -10.27
CA ASN A 189 10.93 10.18 -9.15
C ASN A 189 11.43 9.20 -8.09
N GLN A 190 12.55 9.56 -7.47
CA GLN A 190 12.99 9.01 -6.19
C GLN A 190 12.79 10.10 -5.14
N ARG A 191 12.25 9.72 -3.98
CA ARG A 191 12.03 10.62 -2.84
C ARG A 191 12.76 10.05 -1.64
N SER A 192 13.64 10.86 -1.06
CA SER A 192 14.23 10.58 0.24
C SER A 192 13.20 10.67 1.36
N TYR A 193 13.53 10.15 2.55
CA TYR A 193 12.67 10.23 3.72
C TYR A 193 12.36 11.68 4.13
N GLY A 194 13.30 12.61 3.97
CA GLY A 194 13.08 14.04 4.22
C GLY A 194 12.15 14.68 3.19
N GLU A 195 12.34 14.39 1.90
CA GLU A 195 11.47 14.89 0.82
C GLU A 195 10.05 14.30 0.89
N LEU A 196 9.93 13.04 1.31
CA LEU A 196 8.64 12.40 1.54
C LEU A 196 7.88 13.07 2.70
N ASP A 197 8.57 13.39 3.81
CA ASP A 197 7.92 14.05 4.95
C ASP A 197 7.52 15.50 4.66
N ASP A 198 8.34 16.30 3.98
CA ASP A 198 7.96 17.65 3.52
C ASP A 198 6.71 17.62 2.63
N ARG A 199 6.67 16.71 1.65
CA ARG A 199 5.51 16.55 0.76
C ARG A 199 4.27 16.05 1.50
N VAL A 200 4.43 15.15 2.49
CA VAL A 200 3.35 14.70 3.37
C VAL A 200 2.81 15.84 4.24
N ASN A 201 3.68 16.70 4.78
CA ASN A 201 3.27 17.86 5.59
C ASN A 201 2.49 18.86 4.73
N ARG A 202 3.00 19.18 3.52
CA ARG A 202 2.31 20.01 2.53
C ARG A 202 0.95 19.45 2.16
N LEU A 203 0.86 18.15 1.90
CA LEU A 203 -0.41 17.50 1.59
C LEU A 203 -1.37 17.56 2.77
N ALA A 204 -0.91 17.27 3.98
CA ALA A 204 -1.73 17.34 5.19
C ALA A 204 -2.27 18.76 5.43
N ASN A 205 -1.43 19.79 5.31
CA ASN A 205 -1.85 21.19 5.44
C ASN A 205 -2.84 21.60 4.33
N GLY A 206 -2.61 21.15 3.09
CA GLY A 206 -3.53 21.37 1.97
C GLY A 206 -4.89 20.67 2.14
N LEU A 207 -4.90 19.45 2.70
CA LEU A 207 -6.12 18.71 3.04
C LEU A 207 -6.86 19.38 4.20
N ALA A 208 -6.16 19.83 5.25
CA ALA A 208 -6.74 20.55 6.37
C ALA A 208 -7.39 21.87 5.92
N ALA A 209 -6.77 22.59 4.99
CA ALA A 209 -7.35 23.80 4.38
C ALA A 209 -8.63 23.53 3.56
N LEU A 210 -8.85 22.28 3.13
CA LEU A 210 -10.10 21.82 2.49
C LEU A 210 -11.11 21.26 3.50
N GLY A 211 -10.87 21.39 4.80
CA GLY A 211 -11.77 20.94 5.87
C GLY A 211 -11.58 19.49 6.30
N VAL A 212 -10.48 18.83 5.91
CA VAL A 212 -10.14 17.50 6.44
C VAL A 212 -9.68 17.64 7.90
N VAL A 213 -10.39 16.95 8.79
CA VAL A 213 -10.09 16.88 10.23
C VAL A 213 -10.01 15.42 10.66
N ARG A 214 -9.68 15.19 11.94
CA ARG A 214 -9.68 13.86 12.54
C ARG A 214 -11.04 13.16 12.33
N GLY A 215 -11.01 11.93 11.79
CA GLY A 215 -12.21 11.16 11.43
C GLY A 215 -12.87 11.53 10.09
N SER A 216 -12.37 12.54 9.37
CA SER A 216 -12.73 12.77 7.96
C SER A 216 -12.23 11.63 7.08
N ARG A 217 -12.93 11.39 5.97
CA ARG A 217 -12.51 10.41 4.95
C ARG A 217 -11.94 11.15 3.74
N VAL A 218 -10.81 10.68 3.25
CA VAL A 218 -10.18 11.13 2.01
C VAL A 218 -10.11 9.92 1.09
N THR A 219 -10.82 9.94 -0.03
CA THR A 219 -10.78 8.81 -0.99
C THR A 219 -9.64 8.95 -1.98
N MET A 220 -9.11 7.82 -2.45
CA MET A 220 -8.13 7.79 -3.54
C MET A 220 -8.55 6.80 -4.64
N LEU A 221 -8.77 7.32 -5.86
CA LEU A 221 -9.05 6.54 -7.07
C LEU A 221 -7.84 6.65 -8.02
N SER A 222 -6.91 5.72 -7.91
CA SER A 222 -5.62 5.77 -8.61
C SER A 222 -5.06 4.38 -8.85
N GLU A 223 -4.27 4.26 -9.93
CA GLU A 223 -3.27 3.21 -10.09
C GLU A 223 -2.17 3.29 -9.01
N ASN A 224 -1.20 2.37 -9.08
CA ASN A 224 -0.02 2.41 -8.21
C ASN A 224 0.85 3.62 -8.55
N ARG A 225 1.04 4.52 -7.59
CA ARG A 225 1.89 5.72 -7.72
C ARG A 225 2.52 6.10 -6.38
N GLY A 226 3.54 6.97 -6.39
CA GLY A 226 4.17 7.50 -5.18
C GLY A 226 3.19 8.30 -4.30
N GLU A 227 2.26 9.03 -4.91
CA GLU A 227 1.27 9.85 -4.22
C GLU A 227 0.31 9.03 -3.31
N TYR A 228 0.21 7.70 -3.52
CA TYR A 228 -0.57 6.82 -2.63
C TYR A 228 0.07 6.72 -1.23
N ILE A 229 1.39 6.73 -1.18
CA ILE A 229 2.18 6.73 0.07
C ILE A 229 2.09 8.12 0.72
N GLU A 230 2.17 9.19 -0.08
CA GLU A 230 1.98 10.56 0.41
C GLU A 230 0.58 10.73 1.04
N ALA A 231 -0.46 10.23 0.36
CA ALA A 231 -1.85 10.33 0.83
C ALA A 231 -2.11 9.58 2.15
N VAL A 232 -1.61 8.34 2.32
CA VAL A 232 -1.85 7.59 3.56
C VAL A 232 -1.16 8.22 4.76
N PHE A 233 0.06 8.76 4.59
CA PHE A 233 0.75 9.45 5.69
C PHE A 233 0.17 10.83 5.98
N ALA A 234 -0.28 11.58 4.97
CA ALA A 234 -0.95 12.87 5.21
C ALA A 234 -2.28 12.70 5.94
N ALA A 235 -3.09 11.70 5.54
CA ALA A 235 -4.29 11.33 6.27
C ALA A 235 -3.95 10.89 7.70
N ALA A 236 -2.93 10.05 7.88
CA ALA A 236 -2.47 9.60 9.20
C ALA A 236 -2.05 10.75 10.13
N LYS A 237 -1.32 11.78 9.65
CA LYS A 237 -0.93 12.94 10.47
C LYS A 237 -2.15 13.76 10.92
N LEU A 238 -3.20 13.83 10.12
CA LEU A 238 -4.47 14.50 10.46
C LEU A 238 -5.45 13.63 11.28
N GLY A 239 -5.13 12.36 11.55
CA GLY A 239 -6.09 11.39 12.11
C GLY A 239 -7.29 11.14 11.19
N ALA A 240 -7.12 11.36 9.89
CA ALA A 240 -8.11 11.12 8.84
C ALA A 240 -7.90 9.74 8.20
N ILE A 241 -8.95 9.22 7.56
CA ILE A 241 -9.00 7.86 7.03
C ILE A 241 -8.80 7.90 5.51
N LEU A 242 -7.76 7.23 5.00
CA LEU A 242 -7.62 7.04 3.55
C LEU A 242 -8.58 5.94 3.07
N CYS A 243 -9.50 6.25 2.16
CA CYS A 243 -10.44 5.30 1.58
C CYS A 243 -9.96 4.87 0.18
N ALA A 244 -9.38 3.68 0.10
CA ALA A 244 -8.66 3.19 -1.07
C ALA A 244 -9.61 2.59 -2.12
N LEU A 245 -10.06 3.39 -3.09
CA LEU A 245 -11.01 2.93 -4.10
C LEU A 245 -10.31 2.03 -5.12
N ASN A 246 -10.84 0.81 -5.30
CA ASN A 246 -10.36 -0.10 -6.33
C ASN A 246 -10.87 0.34 -7.70
N TRP A 247 -9.96 0.84 -8.53
CA TRP A 247 -10.23 1.36 -9.87
C TRP A 247 -10.75 0.33 -10.89
N ARG A 248 -10.79 -0.96 -10.55
CA ARG A 248 -11.42 -2.02 -11.36
C ARG A 248 -12.91 -2.22 -11.07
N LEU A 249 -13.45 -1.59 -10.03
CA LEU A 249 -14.87 -1.65 -9.71
C LEU A 249 -15.71 -1.00 -10.83
N THR A 250 -16.94 -1.49 -11.00
CA THR A 250 -17.91 -0.88 -11.90
C THR A 250 -18.36 0.50 -11.41
N ARG A 251 -19.04 1.26 -12.27
CA ARG A 251 -19.59 2.59 -11.94
C ARG A 251 -20.40 2.56 -10.63
N ASP A 252 -21.31 1.61 -10.52
CA ASP A 252 -22.29 1.55 -9.43
C ASP A 252 -21.64 1.08 -8.12
N GLU A 253 -20.65 0.19 -8.21
CA GLU A 253 -19.80 -0.19 -7.08
C GLU A 253 -18.94 0.98 -6.59
N LEU A 254 -18.34 1.76 -7.50
CA LEU A 254 -17.58 2.97 -7.14
C LEU A 254 -18.49 4.03 -6.49
N ALA A 255 -19.66 4.28 -7.07
CA ALA A 255 -20.66 5.21 -6.53
C ALA A 255 -21.09 4.78 -5.12
N HIS A 256 -21.36 3.48 -4.91
CA HIS A 256 -21.65 2.91 -3.60
C HIS A 256 -20.49 3.10 -2.61
N CYS A 257 -19.25 2.82 -3.02
CA CYS A 257 -18.07 2.97 -2.16
C CYS A 257 -17.85 4.41 -1.71
N VAL A 258 -18.07 5.39 -2.59
CA VAL A 258 -17.98 6.83 -2.30
C VAL A 258 -19.12 7.28 -1.39
N ALA A 259 -20.37 6.88 -1.69
CA ALA A 259 -21.54 7.20 -0.87
C ALA A 259 -21.45 6.60 0.53
N LEU A 260 -20.88 5.40 0.68
CA LEU A 260 -20.71 4.73 1.98
C LEU A 260 -19.77 5.48 2.94
N VAL A 261 -18.79 6.21 2.41
CA VAL A 261 -17.73 6.86 3.22
C VAL A 261 -17.81 8.37 3.26
N GLU A 262 -18.67 9.00 2.43
CA GLU A 262 -18.91 10.45 2.39
C GLU A 262 -17.60 11.27 2.54
N PRO A 263 -16.71 11.22 1.54
CA PRO A 263 -15.39 11.84 1.65
C PRO A 263 -15.48 13.37 1.66
N VAL A 264 -14.53 14.03 2.32
CA VAL A 264 -14.33 15.49 2.23
C VAL A 264 -13.53 15.83 0.97
N VAL A 265 -12.54 14.99 0.62
CA VAL A 265 -11.65 15.17 -0.52
C VAL A 265 -11.52 13.86 -1.32
N MET A 266 -11.48 13.97 -2.64
CA MET A 266 -11.14 12.86 -3.55
C MET A 266 -9.82 13.13 -4.27
N LEU A 267 -8.84 12.26 -4.08
CA LEU A 267 -7.61 12.22 -4.88
C LEU A 267 -7.85 11.32 -6.09
N VAL A 268 -7.77 11.86 -7.30
CA VAL A 268 -8.14 11.15 -8.54
C VAL A 268 -6.97 11.16 -9.52
N SER A 269 -6.59 9.99 -10.02
CA SER A 269 -5.65 9.90 -11.14
C SER A 269 -6.30 10.36 -12.44
N PRO A 270 -5.60 11.11 -13.32
CA PRO A 270 -6.08 11.44 -14.66
C PRO A 270 -6.56 10.22 -15.46
N ARG A 271 -5.96 9.04 -15.23
CA ARG A 271 -6.35 7.76 -15.84
C ARG A 271 -7.80 7.36 -15.53
N PHE A 272 -8.30 7.75 -14.36
CA PHE A 272 -9.62 7.37 -13.85
C PHE A 272 -10.58 8.58 -13.71
N GLN A 273 -10.24 9.73 -14.28
CA GLN A 273 -11.12 10.91 -14.32
C GLN A 273 -12.51 10.59 -14.88
N GLN A 274 -12.59 9.78 -15.94
CA GLN A 274 -13.88 9.35 -16.51
C GLN A 274 -14.67 8.45 -15.55
N ALA A 275 -14.00 7.55 -14.81
CA ALA A 275 -14.64 6.68 -13.83
C ALA A 275 -15.16 7.47 -12.61
N HIS A 276 -14.42 8.49 -12.17
CA HIS A 276 -14.85 9.43 -11.12
C HIS A 276 -16.04 10.29 -11.57
N ALA A 277 -15.97 10.89 -12.76
CA ALA A 277 -17.10 11.64 -13.33
C ALA A 277 -18.33 10.73 -13.53
N ALA A 278 -18.10 9.44 -13.79
CA ALA A 278 -19.14 8.43 -13.96
C ALA A 278 -19.80 8.00 -12.64
N SER A 279 -19.08 7.94 -11.51
CA SER A 279 -19.65 7.53 -10.22
C SER A 279 -20.61 8.58 -9.64
N GLY A 280 -20.38 9.87 -9.95
CA GLY A 280 -21.25 10.98 -9.55
C GLY A 280 -21.43 11.13 -8.03
N GLY A 281 -22.49 11.86 -7.63
CA GLY A 281 -23.08 11.74 -6.29
C GLY A 281 -22.29 12.27 -5.09
N THR A 282 -21.26 13.11 -5.28
CA THR A 282 -20.45 13.65 -4.16
C THR A 282 -20.24 15.15 -4.25
N SER A 283 -20.24 15.81 -3.09
CA SER A 283 -19.87 17.22 -2.89
C SER A 283 -18.40 17.41 -2.48
N ALA A 284 -17.63 16.32 -2.41
CA ALA A 284 -16.22 16.33 -2.04
C ALA A 284 -15.37 17.20 -2.99
N ALA A 285 -14.34 17.84 -2.46
CA ALA A 285 -13.37 18.53 -3.29
C ALA A 285 -12.49 17.52 -4.04
N THR A 286 -12.47 17.56 -5.37
CA THR A 286 -11.59 16.71 -6.19
C THR A 286 -10.24 17.38 -6.41
N ILE A 287 -9.15 16.65 -6.15
CA ILE A 287 -7.79 17.00 -6.52
C ILE A 287 -7.32 16.01 -7.58
N MET A 288 -6.82 16.52 -8.70
CA MET A 288 -6.31 15.70 -9.80
C MET A 288 -4.80 15.46 -9.63
N LEU A 289 -4.37 14.20 -9.60
CA LEU A 289 -2.96 13.84 -9.48
C LEU A 289 -2.15 14.31 -10.70
N GLY A 290 -0.89 14.69 -10.48
CA GLY A 290 -0.09 15.43 -11.46
C GLY A 290 -0.14 16.94 -11.21
N VAL A 291 -0.35 17.74 -12.26
CA VAL A 291 -0.10 19.20 -12.22
C VAL A 291 -0.91 19.95 -11.14
N ASP A 292 -2.20 19.65 -10.98
CA ASP A 292 -3.04 20.27 -9.94
C ASP A 292 -2.53 19.92 -8.54
N TYR A 293 -2.34 18.63 -8.27
CA TYR A 293 -1.73 18.12 -7.03
C TYR A 293 -0.37 18.77 -6.69
N GLU A 294 0.59 18.77 -7.62
CA GLU A 294 1.91 19.37 -7.40
C GLU A 294 1.82 20.89 -7.15
N SER A 295 0.91 21.59 -7.86
CA SER A 295 0.69 23.03 -7.63
C SER A 295 0.16 23.32 -6.23
N ARG A 296 -0.68 22.44 -5.67
CA ARG A 296 -1.22 22.55 -4.30
C ARG A 296 -0.16 22.25 -3.26
N LEU A 297 0.72 21.26 -3.48
CA LEU A 297 1.86 21.01 -2.58
C LEU A 297 2.81 22.21 -2.55
N ALA A 298 3.12 22.80 -3.71
CA ALA A 298 3.99 23.97 -3.79
C ALA A 298 3.41 25.22 -3.08
N ALA A 299 2.08 25.36 -3.05
CA ALA A 299 1.38 26.46 -2.37
C ALA A 299 1.12 26.21 -0.87
N ALA A 300 1.16 24.96 -0.41
CA ALA A 300 0.92 24.60 0.98
C ALA A 300 2.15 24.83 1.87
N LEU A 301 1.91 25.02 3.18
CA LEU A 301 2.99 25.16 4.17
C LEU A 301 3.72 23.81 4.38
N PRO A 302 5.07 23.82 4.54
CA PRO A 302 5.86 22.63 4.84
C PRO A 302 5.81 22.21 6.32
N ASP A 303 5.30 23.09 7.18
CA ASP A 303 5.28 22.90 8.62
C ASP A 303 4.56 21.61 9.01
N GLU A 304 5.14 20.89 9.96
CA GLU A 304 4.57 19.64 10.44
C GLU A 304 3.21 19.90 11.12
N PRO A 305 2.10 19.30 10.63
CA PRO A 305 0.77 19.54 11.19
C PRO A 305 0.68 19.02 12.64
N PRO A 306 -0.21 19.61 13.47
CA PRO A 306 -0.46 19.12 14.82
C PRO A 306 -0.84 17.64 14.82
N GLU A 307 -0.18 16.84 15.66
CA GLU A 307 -0.53 15.44 15.80
C GLU A 307 -1.80 15.28 16.62
N VAL A 308 -2.89 14.91 15.94
CA VAL A 308 -4.23 14.75 16.53
C VAL A 308 -4.74 13.31 16.52
N ALA A 309 -4.07 12.43 15.76
CA ALA A 309 -4.42 11.01 15.62
C ALA A 309 -4.18 10.23 16.92
N LEU A 310 -5.04 9.25 17.20
CA LEU A 310 -4.89 8.28 18.29
C LEU A 310 -4.75 6.84 17.73
N PRO A 311 -4.18 5.89 18.50
CA PRO A 311 -3.97 4.50 18.05
C PRO A 311 -5.21 3.76 17.58
N GLU A 312 -6.38 4.01 18.18
CA GLU A 312 -7.65 3.39 17.77
C GLU A 312 -8.35 4.09 16.60
N ASP A 313 -7.84 5.25 16.15
CA ASP A 313 -8.42 5.92 14.98
C ASP A 313 -8.21 5.08 13.72
N GLY A 314 -9.16 5.21 12.80
CA GLY A 314 -9.06 4.66 11.45
C GLY A 314 -7.89 5.26 10.68
N LEU A 315 -7.05 4.39 10.11
CA LEU A 315 -5.97 4.75 9.21
C LEU A 315 -6.42 4.62 7.75
N VAL A 316 -7.01 3.47 7.41
CA VAL A 316 -7.36 3.12 6.02
C VAL A 316 -8.65 2.31 5.96
N ILE A 317 -9.47 2.58 4.95
CA ILE A 317 -10.56 1.72 4.50
C ILE A 317 -10.15 1.06 3.19
N LEU A 318 -10.19 -0.27 3.17
CA LEU A 318 -9.97 -1.10 2.00
C LEU A 318 -11.26 -1.84 1.66
N TYR A 319 -11.67 -1.85 0.38
CA TYR A 319 -12.95 -2.46 -0.01
C TYR A 319 -12.79 -3.93 -0.39
N THR A 320 -13.62 -4.79 0.18
CA THR A 320 -13.69 -6.23 -0.12
C THR A 320 -14.99 -6.57 -0.85
N SER A 321 -14.95 -7.60 -1.69
CA SER A 321 -16.14 -8.11 -2.38
C SER A 321 -17.12 -8.72 -1.37
N GLY A 322 -18.25 -8.07 -1.13
CA GLY A 322 -19.26 -8.57 -0.21
C GLY A 322 -19.98 -9.80 -0.77
N THR A 323 -20.17 -10.83 0.06
CA THR A 323 -21.03 -11.99 -0.26
C THR A 323 -22.49 -11.61 -0.56
N THR A 324 -22.88 -10.37 -0.23
CA THR A 324 -24.20 -9.78 -0.45
C THR A 324 -24.27 -8.86 -1.68
N GLY A 325 -23.31 -8.97 -2.61
CA GLY A 325 -23.27 -8.22 -3.87
C GLY A 325 -22.37 -6.98 -3.82
N MET A 326 -22.72 -5.98 -3.01
CA MET A 326 -21.97 -4.71 -2.99
C MET A 326 -20.67 -4.78 -2.16
N PRO A 327 -19.61 -4.04 -2.53
CA PRO A 327 -18.37 -3.98 -1.76
C PRO A 327 -18.55 -3.44 -0.33
N LYS A 328 -17.75 -3.92 0.60
CA LYS A 328 -17.77 -3.49 2.01
C LYS A 328 -16.42 -2.89 2.40
N GLY A 329 -16.44 -1.77 3.12
CA GLY A 329 -15.22 -1.13 3.63
C GLY A 329 -14.73 -1.81 4.91
N ALA A 330 -13.55 -2.45 4.85
CA ALA A 330 -12.83 -2.93 6.02
C ALA A 330 -11.99 -1.78 6.59
N LEU A 331 -12.32 -1.35 7.82
CA LEU A 331 -11.61 -0.28 8.52
C LEU A 331 -10.44 -0.83 9.34
N ILE A 332 -9.24 -0.33 9.09
CA ILE A 332 -8.01 -0.70 9.79
C ILE A 332 -7.54 0.49 10.62
N SER A 333 -7.24 0.28 11.91
CA SER A 333 -6.73 1.32 12.81
C SER A 333 -5.19 1.44 12.80
N HIS A 334 -4.67 2.55 13.32
CA HIS A 334 -3.23 2.74 13.50
C HIS A 334 -2.59 1.63 14.36
N ARG A 335 -3.20 1.26 15.49
CA ARG A 335 -2.70 0.17 16.35
C ARG A 335 -2.65 -1.16 15.60
N ALA A 336 -3.67 -1.48 14.81
CA ALA A 336 -3.69 -2.71 14.02
C ALA A 336 -2.54 -2.75 12.99
N GLN A 337 -2.26 -1.61 12.34
CA GLN A 337 -1.13 -1.46 11.42
C GLN A 337 0.22 -1.64 12.12
N LEU A 338 0.44 -0.94 13.24
CA LEU A 338 1.70 -0.98 13.98
C LEU A 338 1.96 -2.35 14.62
N ALA A 339 0.91 -3.04 15.07
CA ALA A 339 1.01 -4.41 15.56
C ALA A 339 1.48 -5.39 14.48
N ARG A 340 0.89 -5.33 13.26
CA ARG A 340 1.35 -6.16 12.13
C ARG A 340 2.76 -5.81 11.66
N MET A 341 3.17 -4.55 11.75
CA MET A 341 4.55 -4.15 11.48
C MET A 341 5.52 -4.76 12.51
N ALA A 342 5.17 -4.76 13.79
CA ALA A 342 5.99 -5.37 14.83
C ALA A 342 6.16 -6.88 14.61
N LEU A 343 5.07 -7.59 14.29
CA LEU A 343 5.12 -9.00 13.88
C LEU A 343 5.97 -9.21 12.61
N SER A 344 5.89 -8.30 11.64
CA SER A 344 6.72 -8.38 10.42
C SER A 344 8.23 -8.28 10.71
N ARG A 345 8.64 -7.51 11.73
CA ARG A 345 10.03 -7.53 12.21
C ARG A 345 10.38 -8.83 12.94
N ILE A 346 9.51 -9.32 13.81
CA ILE A 346 9.79 -10.46 14.71
C ILE A 346 9.74 -11.80 13.95
N ASP A 347 8.64 -12.07 13.24
CA ASP A 347 8.35 -13.38 12.63
C ASP A 347 8.91 -13.50 11.20
N PHE A 348 9.01 -12.38 10.48
CA PHE A 348 9.42 -12.34 9.07
C PHE A 348 10.75 -11.60 8.83
N ALA A 349 11.50 -11.26 9.90
CA ALA A 349 12.83 -10.67 9.84
C ALA A 349 12.95 -9.44 8.92
N LEU A 350 11.96 -8.54 8.96
CA LEU A 350 12.02 -7.24 8.30
C LEU A 350 13.08 -6.35 8.96
N GLU A 351 14.04 -5.89 8.16
CA GLU A 351 15.20 -5.10 8.60
C GLU A 351 15.29 -3.77 7.86
N GLU A 352 16.08 -2.84 8.41
CA GLU A 352 16.14 -1.47 7.90
C GLU A 352 16.65 -1.34 6.47
N ASN A 353 17.42 -2.32 5.98
CA ASN A 353 18.01 -2.30 4.63
C ASN A 353 17.20 -3.09 3.58
N ASP A 354 15.97 -3.46 3.91
CA ASP A 354 15.09 -4.16 2.98
C ASP A 354 14.31 -3.20 2.06
N GLY A 355 14.05 -3.69 0.85
CA GLY A 355 13.10 -3.10 -0.08
C GLY A 355 11.77 -3.88 -0.16
N PHE A 356 10.71 -3.21 -0.61
CA PHE A 356 9.44 -3.83 -0.99
C PHE A 356 8.94 -3.31 -2.34
N VAL A 357 8.67 -4.23 -3.27
CA VAL A 357 8.18 -3.88 -4.61
C VAL A 357 6.65 -3.88 -4.60
N ALA A 358 6.06 -2.68 -4.52
CA ALA A 358 4.62 -2.45 -4.57
C ALA A 358 4.10 -2.56 -6.02
N TRP A 359 4.10 -3.78 -6.56
CA TRP A 359 3.51 -4.14 -7.87
C TRP A 359 2.09 -4.69 -7.76
N ALA A 360 1.73 -5.28 -6.63
CA ALA A 360 0.35 -5.54 -6.25
C ALA A 360 -0.40 -4.20 -6.09
N PRO A 361 -1.71 -4.11 -6.38
CA PRO A 361 -2.42 -2.83 -6.32
C PRO A 361 -2.44 -2.25 -4.88
N LEU A 362 -2.05 -0.98 -4.72
CA LEU A 362 -2.03 -0.25 -3.45
C LEU A 362 -3.44 -0.01 -2.85
N CYS A 363 -4.50 -0.23 -3.64
CA CYS A 363 -5.87 -0.34 -3.13
C CYS A 363 -6.19 -1.68 -2.43
N HIS A 364 -5.22 -2.58 -2.29
CA HIS A 364 -5.34 -3.84 -1.55
C HIS A 364 -4.28 -3.93 -0.43
N MET A 365 -4.66 -4.61 0.65
CA MET A 365 -3.87 -4.68 1.88
C MET A 365 -2.45 -5.17 1.64
N VAL A 366 -2.28 -6.23 0.85
CA VAL A 366 -0.98 -6.89 0.60
C VAL A 366 0.10 -5.98 -0.02
N ALA A 367 -0.29 -4.85 -0.61
CA ALA A 367 0.64 -3.84 -1.12
C ALA A 367 0.84 -2.70 -0.12
N LEU A 368 -0.25 -2.12 0.38
CA LEU A 368 -0.18 -0.92 1.23
C LEU A 368 0.34 -1.23 2.65
N ASP A 369 -0.09 -2.33 3.24
CA ASP A 369 0.32 -2.80 4.58
C ASP A 369 1.84 -3.03 4.61
N HIS A 370 2.35 -3.81 3.64
CA HIS A 370 3.78 -4.09 3.50
C HIS A 370 4.61 -2.85 3.13
N ALA A 371 4.08 -1.94 2.31
CA ALA A 371 4.75 -0.66 2.04
C ALA A 371 4.91 0.18 3.32
N LEU A 372 3.87 0.25 4.16
CA LEU A 372 3.95 0.93 5.46
C LEU A 372 4.93 0.23 6.42
N HIS A 373 4.99 -1.11 6.42
CA HIS A 373 5.94 -1.86 7.22
C HIS A 373 7.38 -1.53 6.85
N VAL A 374 7.72 -1.61 5.55
CA VAL A 374 9.06 -1.31 5.05
C VAL A 374 9.42 0.16 5.29
N LEU A 375 8.49 1.09 5.08
CA LEU A 375 8.75 2.49 5.37
C LEU A 375 8.96 2.76 6.86
N GLY A 376 8.27 2.02 7.74
CA GLY A 376 8.45 2.07 9.19
C GLY A 376 9.78 1.57 9.71
N VAL A 377 10.59 0.89 8.89
CA VAL A 377 11.92 0.42 9.27
C VAL A 377 13.07 1.21 8.66
N ALA A 378 12.81 2.30 7.95
CA ALA A 378 13.77 2.99 7.04
C ALA A 378 14.07 2.26 5.72
N GLY A 379 13.28 1.27 5.32
CA GLY A 379 13.45 0.55 4.06
C GLY A 379 13.05 1.37 2.82
N LYS A 380 13.10 0.73 1.64
CA LYS A 380 12.74 1.37 0.35
C LYS A 380 11.48 0.73 -0.25
N VAL A 381 10.50 1.54 -0.66
CA VAL A 381 9.33 1.08 -1.44
C VAL A 381 9.50 1.44 -2.91
N MET A 382 9.46 0.45 -3.78
CA MET A 382 9.52 0.65 -5.24
C MET A 382 8.14 0.39 -5.83
N VAL A 383 7.47 1.46 -6.26
CA VAL A 383 6.10 1.42 -6.74
C VAL A 383 6.10 1.07 -8.22
N VAL A 384 5.40 -0.01 -8.59
CA VAL A 384 5.29 -0.49 -9.97
C VAL A 384 3.82 -0.48 -10.38
N ASP A 385 3.53 0.17 -11.51
CA ASP A 385 2.20 0.20 -12.11
C ASP A 385 2.01 -0.89 -13.17
N GLY A 386 0.79 -1.44 -13.23
CA GLY A 386 0.41 -2.50 -14.14
C GLY A 386 1.15 -3.81 -13.92
N PRO A 387 1.16 -4.72 -14.92
CA PRO A 387 1.87 -6.00 -14.82
C PRO A 387 3.40 -5.82 -14.75
N GLY A 388 3.95 -4.67 -15.15
CA GLY A 388 5.27 -4.19 -14.74
C GLY A 388 6.51 -5.02 -15.08
N ILE A 389 6.37 -6.14 -15.78
CA ILE A 389 7.33 -7.26 -15.80
C ILE A 389 8.78 -6.84 -16.10
N ALA A 390 9.02 -5.96 -17.07
CA ALA A 390 10.38 -5.50 -17.40
C ALA A 390 11.02 -4.70 -16.24
N ARG A 391 10.26 -3.82 -15.59
CA ARG A 391 10.71 -3.07 -14.41
C ARG A 391 10.85 -3.98 -13.19
N LEU A 392 9.94 -4.93 -13.01
CA LEU A 392 10.04 -5.92 -11.94
C LEU A 392 11.29 -6.79 -12.10
N GLY A 393 11.61 -7.24 -13.31
CA GLY A 393 12.85 -7.96 -13.62
C GLY A 393 14.11 -7.13 -13.31
N HIS A 394 14.10 -5.83 -13.66
CA HIS A 394 15.17 -4.90 -13.28
C HIS A 394 15.31 -4.79 -11.76
N LEU A 395 14.23 -4.53 -11.02
CA LEU A 395 14.24 -4.43 -9.56
C LEU A 395 14.66 -5.74 -8.87
N ILE A 396 14.31 -6.92 -9.42
CA ILE A 396 14.81 -8.22 -8.95
C ILE A 396 16.34 -8.29 -9.11
N ALA A 397 16.89 -7.79 -10.21
CA ALA A 397 18.32 -7.78 -10.46
C ALA A 397 19.12 -6.72 -9.69
N THR A 398 18.49 -5.62 -9.23
CA THR A 398 19.20 -4.44 -8.70
C THR A 398 18.85 -4.05 -7.26
N GLU A 399 17.78 -4.58 -6.68
CA GLU A 399 17.30 -4.18 -5.35
C GLU A 399 17.20 -5.37 -4.41
N ARG A 400 17.56 -5.16 -3.13
CA ARG A 400 17.32 -6.16 -2.08
C ARG A 400 15.87 -6.08 -1.64
N GLN A 401 15.20 -7.22 -1.53
CA GLN A 401 13.78 -7.28 -1.23
C GLN A 401 13.52 -8.13 0.01
N TRP A 402 12.73 -7.63 0.95
CA TRP A 402 12.21 -8.43 2.06
C TRP A 402 11.24 -9.46 1.49
N TRP A 403 10.17 -8.98 0.87
CA TRP A 403 9.09 -9.84 0.39
C TRP A 403 8.66 -9.46 -1.03
N LEU A 404 8.94 -10.34 -1.99
CA LEU A 404 8.34 -10.27 -3.32
C LEU A 404 7.04 -11.09 -3.34
N VAL A 405 5.93 -10.43 -3.04
CA VAL A 405 4.59 -11.03 -3.07
C VAL A 405 4.28 -11.53 -4.48
N LEU A 406 3.93 -12.80 -4.63
CA LEU A 406 3.49 -13.39 -5.90
C LEU A 406 1.99 -13.70 -5.82
N ILE A 407 1.21 -13.07 -6.70
CA ILE A 407 -0.25 -13.25 -6.76
C ILE A 407 -0.58 -14.41 -7.72
N PRO A 408 -1.48 -15.35 -7.34
CA PRO A 408 -2.01 -16.37 -8.26
C PRO A 408 -2.45 -15.78 -9.61
N GLY A 409 -2.17 -16.48 -10.71
CA GLY A 409 -2.42 -16.01 -12.08
C GLY A 409 -1.36 -15.05 -12.66
N MET A 410 -0.53 -14.40 -11.84
CA MET A 410 0.62 -13.61 -12.31
C MET A 410 1.95 -14.39 -12.26
N ILE A 411 2.02 -15.46 -11.46
CA ILE A 411 3.26 -16.20 -11.19
C ILE A 411 3.85 -16.81 -12.47
N GLU A 412 3.03 -17.47 -13.30
CA GLU A 412 3.47 -18.11 -14.55
C GLU A 412 4.10 -17.10 -15.52
N ARG A 413 3.45 -15.95 -15.70
CA ARG A 413 3.93 -14.85 -16.57
C ARG A 413 5.25 -14.26 -16.09
N LEU A 414 5.42 -14.11 -14.77
CA LEU A 414 6.67 -13.65 -14.19
C LEU A 414 7.78 -14.70 -14.39
N VAL A 415 7.49 -15.96 -14.07
CA VAL A 415 8.42 -17.09 -14.23
C VAL A 415 8.88 -17.24 -15.69
N GLU A 416 7.97 -17.12 -16.66
CA GLU A 416 8.29 -17.13 -18.08
C GLU A 416 9.23 -15.99 -18.47
N ALA A 417 8.92 -14.76 -18.05
CA ALA A 417 9.74 -13.60 -18.36
C ALA A 417 11.13 -13.64 -17.69
N LEU A 418 11.24 -14.16 -16.46
CA LEU A 418 12.52 -14.34 -15.78
C LEU A 418 13.39 -15.38 -16.48
N ARG A 419 12.81 -16.47 -16.99
CA ARG A 419 13.53 -17.43 -17.85
C ARG A 419 14.02 -16.78 -19.14
N ALA A 420 13.17 -16.01 -19.81
CA ALA A 420 13.51 -15.35 -21.08
C ALA A 420 14.59 -14.26 -20.95
N THR A 421 14.72 -13.64 -19.77
CA THR A 421 15.67 -12.56 -19.50
C THR A 421 16.92 -12.98 -18.72
N ALA A 422 16.96 -14.23 -18.23
CA ALA A 422 18.05 -14.77 -17.39
C ALA A 422 18.41 -13.89 -16.17
N VAL A 423 17.42 -13.19 -15.62
CA VAL A 423 17.58 -12.31 -14.46
C VAL A 423 18.12 -13.09 -13.25
N VAL A 424 19.22 -12.61 -12.68
CA VAL A 424 19.78 -13.11 -11.43
C VAL A 424 19.32 -12.19 -10.29
N PRO A 425 18.57 -12.70 -9.30
CA PRO A 425 18.14 -11.88 -8.16
C PRO A 425 19.32 -11.36 -7.34
N LEU A 426 19.30 -10.08 -6.95
CA LEU A 426 20.32 -9.50 -6.06
C LEU A 426 20.21 -10.06 -4.63
N GLY A 427 18.98 -10.23 -4.15
CA GLY A 427 18.68 -10.87 -2.87
C GLY A 427 17.24 -10.63 -2.46
N ILE A 428 16.48 -11.71 -2.30
CA ILE A 428 15.08 -11.69 -1.88
C ILE A 428 14.96 -12.60 -0.65
N LYS A 429 14.49 -12.09 0.50
CA LYS A 429 14.37 -12.91 1.73
C LYS A 429 13.26 -13.94 1.63
N MET A 430 12.13 -13.56 1.02
CA MET A 430 10.98 -14.45 0.80
C MET A 430 10.13 -14.04 -0.40
N ILE A 431 9.45 -15.01 -1.00
CA ILE A 431 8.54 -14.80 -2.13
C ILE A 431 7.14 -15.33 -1.82
N GLY A 432 6.16 -14.88 -2.60
CA GLY A 432 4.87 -15.55 -2.69
C GLY A 432 3.85 -15.16 -1.63
N ALA A 433 2.62 -15.60 -1.84
CA ALA A 433 1.54 -15.59 -0.87
C ALA A 433 0.56 -16.73 -1.21
N LEU A 434 -0.32 -17.11 -0.28
CA LEU A 434 -1.43 -18.05 -0.51
C LEU A 434 -1.02 -19.31 -1.30
N PRO A 435 -0.01 -20.09 -0.86
CA PRO A 435 0.54 -21.20 -1.65
C PRO A 435 -0.50 -22.29 -1.95
N ASP A 436 -1.54 -22.44 -1.11
CA ASP A 436 -2.64 -23.39 -1.33
C ASP A 436 -3.44 -23.12 -2.62
N LEU A 437 -3.32 -21.91 -3.19
CA LEU A 437 -3.92 -21.52 -4.46
C LEU A 437 -2.96 -21.64 -5.67
N VAL A 438 -1.76 -22.20 -5.45
CA VAL A 438 -0.68 -22.26 -6.45
C VAL A 438 -0.19 -23.70 -6.61
N PRO A 439 -0.07 -24.24 -7.84
CA PRO A 439 0.49 -25.58 -8.04
C PRO A 439 1.89 -25.71 -7.43
N ALA A 440 2.12 -26.77 -6.64
CA ALA A 440 3.39 -26.98 -5.93
C ALA A 440 4.63 -26.97 -6.86
N ALA A 441 4.48 -27.44 -8.10
CA ALA A 441 5.54 -27.36 -9.12
C ALA A 441 5.91 -25.91 -9.48
N LEU A 442 4.92 -25.01 -9.58
CA LEU A 442 5.11 -23.59 -9.87
C LEU A 442 5.69 -22.84 -8.66
N VAL A 443 5.29 -23.20 -7.44
CA VAL A 443 5.93 -22.74 -6.19
C VAL A 443 7.42 -23.12 -6.17
N GLY A 444 7.75 -24.38 -6.47
CA GLY A 444 9.13 -24.87 -6.52
C GLY A 444 9.94 -24.33 -7.70
N GLU A 445 9.32 -23.91 -8.80
CA GLU A 445 9.98 -23.19 -9.88
C GLU A 445 10.28 -21.73 -9.51
N ALA A 446 9.27 -20.98 -9.03
CA ALA A 446 9.45 -19.60 -8.59
C ALA A 446 10.54 -19.49 -7.51
N SER A 447 10.55 -20.41 -6.54
CA SER A 447 11.57 -20.45 -5.47
C SER A 447 12.99 -20.63 -6.00
N ARG A 448 13.18 -21.47 -7.02
CA ARG A 448 14.49 -21.72 -7.64
C ARG A 448 14.97 -20.54 -8.48
N LEU A 449 14.09 -19.95 -9.29
CA LEU A 449 14.43 -18.79 -10.13
C LEU A 449 14.73 -17.55 -9.30
N LEU A 450 13.90 -17.28 -8.28
CA LEU A 450 14.05 -16.12 -7.39
C LEU A 450 15.04 -16.33 -6.24
N ARG A 451 15.58 -17.56 -6.11
CA ARG A 451 16.57 -17.97 -5.08
C ARG A 451 16.11 -17.66 -3.64
N ALA A 452 14.83 -17.83 -3.39
CA ALA A 452 14.17 -17.43 -2.15
C ALA A 452 13.10 -18.44 -1.73
N PRO A 453 12.87 -18.64 -0.42
CA PRO A 453 11.79 -19.49 0.07
C PRO A 453 10.42 -18.90 -0.25
N TYR A 454 9.47 -19.74 -0.67
CA TYR A 454 8.07 -19.35 -0.80
C TYR A 454 7.40 -19.41 0.58
N LEU A 455 6.89 -18.29 1.06
CA LEU A 455 6.24 -18.22 2.37
C LEU A 455 4.81 -18.77 2.31
N ASN A 456 4.44 -19.60 3.28
CA ASN A 456 3.04 -19.89 3.55
C ASN A 456 2.42 -18.79 4.41
N SER A 457 1.87 -17.77 3.75
CA SER A 457 1.13 -16.68 4.38
C SER A 457 -0.35 -16.74 4.03
N PHE A 458 -1.22 -16.67 5.04
CA PHE A 458 -2.65 -16.45 4.89
C PHE A 458 -3.08 -15.19 5.65
N GLY A 459 -4.04 -14.46 5.10
CA GLY A 459 -4.66 -13.31 5.73
C GLY A 459 -5.85 -12.81 4.92
N SER A 460 -6.78 -12.15 5.60
CA SER A 460 -7.90 -11.43 4.99
C SER A 460 -7.82 -9.95 5.33
N THR A 461 -8.29 -9.12 4.40
CA THR A 461 -8.70 -7.74 4.67
C THR A 461 -10.05 -7.76 5.40
#